data_AF-A0A091TI83-F1
#
_entry.id   AF-A0A091TI83-F1
#
_cell.length_a   1.000
_cell.length_b   1.000
_cell.length_c   1.000
_cell.angle_alpha   90.00
_cell.angle_beta   90.00
_cell.angle_gamma   90.00
#
_symmetry.space_group_name_H-M   'P 1'
#
loop_
_entity.id
_entity.type
_entity.pdbx_description
1 polymer ?
#
loop_
_entity_poly.entity_id
_entity_poly.type
_entity_poly.pdbx_seq_one_letter_code
_entity_poly.pdbx_strand_id
1 'polypeptide(L)'
;MSNREVVVLSVGGVRFVTRASTLQQFPESRLARMLNDDDQEFKLVNGEFFVDRDGTLFSYIMDFLRTLQVSLPTDFSDYQRLQREAEFYGLSPLADLLSQEHLLKPRLEILEVRFSLQEMQAFFRIFGSCSTTVETLAEQITVFAGQQSGQSWNSPFPSQKPLLPLPLERPSHHDMVFQCGTDYSAGDQFVARYVSIKPDNRKLINGTNVLGLLLDTLLKDGFRLISTRTVSSEEKIECYSFERMKRPAGLTV
;
A
#
# COMPACT_ATOMS: atom_id res chain seq x y z
N MET A 1 -4.49 51.30 -13.74
CA MET A 1 -4.99 50.01 -13.21
C MET A 1 -4.87 50.05 -11.70
N SER A 2 -6.00 49.99 -10.97
CA SER A 2 -5.99 50.00 -9.51
C SER A 2 -5.33 48.72 -8.99
N ASN A 3 -4.12 48.83 -8.47
CA ASN A 3 -3.35 47.72 -7.91
C ASN A 3 -4.03 47.24 -6.62
N ARG A 4 -5.02 46.34 -6.73
CA ARG A 4 -5.65 45.71 -5.57
C ARG A 4 -4.70 44.62 -5.05
N GLU A 5 -3.99 44.93 -3.97
CA GLU A 5 -3.07 43.97 -3.33
C GLU A 5 -3.82 42.74 -2.81
N VAL A 6 -5.04 42.94 -2.31
CA VAL A 6 -5.93 41.90 -1.77
C VAL A 6 -7.22 41.83 -2.60
N VAL A 7 -7.63 40.60 -2.89
CA VAL A 7 -8.81 40.26 -3.69
C VAL A 7 -9.72 39.35 -2.87
N VAL A 8 -11.01 39.65 -2.90
CA VAL A 8 -12.06 38.85 -2.25
C VAL A 8 -12.87 38.15 -3.32
N LEU A 9 -13.07 36.84 -3.16
CA LEU A 9 -13.86 36.00 -4.04
C LEU A 9 -14.93 35.27 -3.23
N SER A 10 -16.13 35.18 -3.76
CA SER A 10 -17.25 34.42 -3.23
C SER A 10 -17.56 33.29 -4.20
N VAL A 11 -17.09 32.08 -3.90
CA VAL A 11 -17.16 30.89 -4.76
C VAL A 11 -18.15 29.90 -4.17
N GLY A 12 -19.31 29.71 -4.84
CA GLY A 12 -20.34 28.77 -4.37
C GLY A 12 -20.87 29.06 -2.96
N GLY A 13 -20.84 30.34 -2.55
CA GLY A 13 -21.20 30.78 -1.20
C GLY A 13 -20.07 30.75 -0.16
N VAL A 14 -18.88 30.25 -0.52
CA VAL A 14 -17.69 30.27 0.34
C VAL A 14 -16.82 31.49 0.02
N ARG A 15 -16.47 32.26 1.06
CA ARG A 15 -15.67 33.49 0.91
C ARG A 15 -14.18 33.20 1.03
N PHE A 16 -13.42 33.58 0.01
CA PHE A 16 -11.97 33.49 -0.07
C PHE A 16 -11.35 34.88 -0.11
N VAL A 17 -10.26 35.06 0.64
CA VAL A 17 -9.45 36.29 0.62
C VAL A 17 -8.03 35.89 0.27
N THR A 18 -7.48 36.51 -0.77
CA THR A 18 -6.13 36.20 -1.27
C THR A 18 -5.45 37.42 -1.87
N ARG A 19 -4.19 37.28 -2.28
CA ARG A 19 -3.46 38.32 -2.99
C ARG A 19 -3.71 38.24 -4.48
N ALA A 20 -3.70 39.39 -5.17
CA ALA A 20 -3.76 39.41 -6.63
C ALA A 20 -2.61 38.60 -7.26
N SER A 21 -1.42 38.67 -6.67
CA SER A 21 -0.25 37.89 -7.11
C SER A 21 -0.50 36.38 -7.12
N THR A 22 -1.29 35.85 -6.19
CA THR A 22 -1.61 34.41 -6.12
C THR A 22 -2.54 34.00 -7.27
N LEU A 23 -3.49 34.84 -7.65
CA LEU A 23 -4.38 34.58 -8.79
C LEU A 23 -3.64 34.75 -10.13
N GLN A 24 -2.61 35.58 -10.16
CA GLN A 24 -1.74 35.83 -11.32
C GLN A 24 -0.59 34.82 -11.46
N GLN A 25 -0.50 33.83 -10.57
CA GLN A 25 0.54 32.80 -10.60
C GLN A 25 0.61 32.08 -11.96
N PHE A 26 -0.55 31.95 -12.61
CA PHE A 26 -0.67 31.46 -13.98
C PHE A 26 -1.34 32.56 -14.83
N PRO A 27 -0.57 33.39 -15.56
CA PRO A 27 -1.11 34.53 -16.32
C PRO A 27 -2.17 34.15 -17.37
N GLU A 28 -2.04 32.96 -17.97
CA GLU A 28 -2.98 32.43 -18.96
C GLU A 28 -4.28 31.88 -18.34
N SER A 29 -4.32 31.75 -17.01
CA SER A 29 -5.50 31.23 -16.30
C SER A 29 -6.66 32.21 -16.32
N ARG A 30 -7.87 31.68 -16.15
CA ARG A 30 -9.09 32.50 -16.04
C ARG A 30 -9.09 33.34 -14.76
N LEU A 31 -8.48 32.84 -13.69
CA LEU A 31 -8.31 33.59 -12.43
C LEU A 31 -7.43 34.83 -12.59
N ALA A 32 -6.41 34.78 -13.45
CA ALA A 32 -5.60 35.94 -13.78
C ALA A 32 -6.38 36.94 -14.67
N ARG A 33 -7.10 36.44 -15.67
CA ARG A 33 -7.92 37.28 -16.58
C ARG A 33 -9.07 37.99 -15.88
N MET A 34 -9.65 37.37 -14.85
CA MET A 34 -10.65 37.98 -13.97
C MET A 34 -10.18 39.33 -13.41
N LEU A 35 -8.90 39.48 -13.07
CA LEU A 35 -8.36 40.72 -12.50
C LEU A 35 -8.20 41.84 -13.54
N ASN A 36 -8.16 41.49 -14.82
CA ASN A 36 -8.02 42.42 -15.94
C ASN A 36 -9.38 42.77 -16.58
N ASP A 37 -10.50 42.31 -16.01
CA ASP A 37 -11.87 42.47 -16.53
C ASP A 37 -12.07 41.85 -17.93
N ASP A 38 -11.28 40.81 -18.24
CA ASP A 38 -11.21 40.15 -19.56
C ASP A 38 -12.02 38.83 -19.60
N ASP A 39 -12.86 38.57 -18.60
CA ASP A 39 -13.67 37.36 -18.52
C ASP A 39 -15.08 37.69 -18.01
N GLN A 40 -16.07 37.56 -18.90
CA GLN A 40 -17.46 37.96 -18.67
C GLN A 40 -18.19 37.13 -17.60
N GLU A 41 -17.64 35.97 -17.22
CA GLU A 41 -18.25 35.10 -16.23
C GLU A 41 -17.95 35.56 -14.79
N PHE A 42 -16.85 36.29 -14.58
CA PHE A 42 -16.46 36.77 -13.26
C PHE A 42 -17.01 38.17 -12.99
N LYS A 43 -18.13 38.24 -12.25
CA LYS A 43 -18.78 39.51 -11.94
C LYS A 43 -18.24 40.07 -10.63
N LEU A 44 -17.76 41.31 -10.65
CA LEU A 44 -17.47 42.06 -9.44
C LEU A 44 -18.77 42.65 -8.87
N VAL A 45 -19.25 42.11 -7.76
CA VAL A 45 -20.46 42.56 -7.06
C VAL A 45 -20.06 43.08 -5.68
N ASN A 46 -20.36 44.34 -5.38
CA ASN A 46 -20.05 44.97 -4.09
C ASN A 46 -18.57 44.89 -3.66
N GLY A 47 -17.64 44.85 -4.63
CA GLY A 47 -16.20 44.75 -4.36
C GLY A 47 -15.66 43.34 -4.19
N GLU A 48 -16.51 42.32 -4.35
CA GLU A 48 -16.12 40.90 -4.32
C GLU A 48 -16.40 40.24 -5.68
N PHE A 49 -15.51 39.35 -6.11
CA PHE A 49 -15.75 38.56 -7.32
C PHE A 49 -16.66 37.39 -7.00
N PHE A 50 -17.79 37.29 -7.71
CA PHE A 50 -18.70 36.17 -7.56
C PHE A 50 -18.38 35.07 -8.58
N VAL A 51 -18.31 33.83 -8.10
CA VAL A 51 -18.03 32.64 -8.91
C VAL A 51 -19.05 31.55 -8.58
N ASP A 52 -19.84 31.15 -9.57
CA ASP A 52 -20.87 30.12 -9.42
C ASP A 52 -20.30 28.71 -9.60
N ARG A 53 -19.35 28.34 -8.72
CA ARG A 53 -18.61 27.07 -8.75
C ARG A 53 -18.49 26.46 -7.37
N ASP A 54 -17.92 25.26 -7.28
CA ASP A 54 -17.78 24.54 -6.01
C ASP A 54 -16.70 25.18 -5.11
N GLY A 55 -17.15 25.87 -4.05
CA GLY A 55 -16.26 26.50 -3.08
C GLY A 55 -15.43 25.50 -2.26
N THR A 56 -15.89 24.26 -2.08
CA THR A 56 -15.13 23.24 -1.33
C THR A 56 -13.95 22.75 -2.15
N LEU A 57 -14.14 22.53 -3.45
CA LEU A 57 -13.03 22.13 -4.33
C LEU A 57 -12.08 23.30 -4.62
N PHE A 58 -12.59 24.53 -4.61
CA PHE A 58 -11.78 25.73 -4.81
C PHE A 58 -10.69 25.93 -3.74
N SER A 59 -10.85 25.38 -2.52
CA SER A 59 -9.77 25.44 -1.53
C SER A 59 -8.50 24.74 -2.01
N TYR A 60 -8.62 23.60 -2.68
CA TYR A 60 -7.47 22.87 -3.24
C TYR A 60 -6.85 23.63 -4.42
N ILE A 61 -7.68 24.30 -5.24
CA ILE A 61 -7.19 25.20 -6.30
C ILE A 61 -6.34 26.32 -5.69
N MET A 62 -6.82 26.94 -4.60
CA MET A 62 -6.10 28.00 -3.91
C MET A 62 -4.79 27.54 -3.29
N ASP A 63 -4.77 26.34 -2.69
CA ASP A 63 -3.55 25.79 -2.10
C ASP A 63 -2.51 25.44 -3.18
N PHE A 64 -2.96 24.92 -4.32
CA PHE A 64 -2.09 24.75 -5.49
C PHE A 64 -1.50 26.08 -5.97
N LEU A 65 -2.30 27.15 -6.08
CA LEU A 65 -1.80 28.48 -6.49
C LEU A 65 -0.77 29.06 -5.51
N ARG A 66 -0.86 28.71 -4.22
CA ARG A 66 0.07 29.19 -3.18
C ARG A 66 1.38 28.39 -3.14
N THR A 67 1.30 27.08 -3.33
CA THR A 67 2.42 26.15 -3.07
C THR A 67 3.02 25.55 -4.35
N LEU A 68 2.28 25.61 -5.45
CA LEU A 68 2.54 24.89 -6.70
C LEU A 68 2.60 23.36 -6.52
N GLN A 69 2.01 22.84 -5.44
CA GLN A 69 1.95 21.42 -5.14
C GLN A 69 0.51 20.96 -4.97
N VAL A 70 0.24 19.72 -5.39
CA VAL A 70 -1.07 19.07 -5.19
C VAL A 70 -1.06 18.39 -3.83
N SER A 71 -1.64 19.05 -2.82
CA SER A 71 -1.82 18.50 -1.49
C SER A 71 -3.27 18.08 -1.31
N LEU A 72 -3.53 16.77 -1.36
CA LEU A 72 -4.85 16.20 -1.19
C LEU A 72 -4.87 15.27 0.03
N PRO A 73 -6.00 15.20 0.76
CA PRO A 73 -6.19 14.20 1.80
C PRO A 73 -5.93 12.78 1.28
N THR A 74 -5.44 11.90 2.15
CA THR A 74 -5.13 10.50 1.77
C THR A 74 -6.37 9.72 1.29
N ASP A 75 -7.55 10.14 1.74
CA ASP A 75 -8.86 9.57 1.43
C ASP A 75 -9.65 10.40 0.41
N PHE A 76 -9.01 11.38 -0.24
CA PHE A 76 -9.66 12.19 -1.26
C PHE A 76 -10.17 11.31 -2.42
N SER A 77 -11.47 11.42 -2.74
CA SER A 77 -12.13 10.64 -3.78
C SER A 77 -12.48 11.43 -5.04
N ASP A 78 -12.54 12.76 -4.94
CA ASP A 78 -13.22 13.63 -5.90
C ASP A 78 -12.28 14.18 -6.98
N TYR A 79 -11.29 13.40 -7.41
CA TYR A 79 -10.26 13.79 -8.40
C TYR A 79 -10.87 14.32 -9.69
N GLN A 80 -11.83 13.61 -10.27
CA GLN A 80 -12.49 14.03 -11.51
C GLN A 80 -13.26 15.36 -11.36
N ARG A 81 -13.86 15.61 -10.19
CA ARG A 81 -14.54 16.88 -9.94
C ARG A 81 -13.54 18.01 -9.82
N LEU A 82 -12.45 17.79 -9.06
CA LEU A 82 -11.38 18.78 -8.91
C LEU A 82 -10.67 19.07 -10.24
N GLN A 83 -10.49 18.05 -11.09
CA GLN A 83 -9.95 18.20 -12.43
C GLN A 83 -10.82 19.14 -13.27
N ARG A 84 -12.15 18.96 -13.27
CA ARG A 84 -13.07 19.86 -13.99
C ARG A 84 -13.02 21.29 -13.47
N GLU A 85 -12.80 21.50 -12.17
CA GLU A 85 -12.57 22.83 -11.63
C GLU A 85 -11.23 23.41 -12.14
N ALA A 86 -10.14 22.63 -12.13
CA ALA A 86 -8.86 23.07 -12.66
C ALA A 86 -8.94 23.46 -14.14
N GLU A 87 -9.67 22.68 -14.95
CA GLU A 87 -9.98 22.98 -16.35
C GLU A 87 -10.82 24.27 -16.47
N PHE A 88 -11.86 24.40 -15.64
CA PHE A 88 -12.70 25.61 -15.61
C PHE A 88 -11.90 26.87 -15.28
N TYR A 89 -10.91 26.81 -14.40
CA TYR A 89 -10.06 27.95 -14.06
C TYR A 89 -8.88 28.16 -15.04
N GLY A 90 -8.73 27.30 -16.05
CA GLY A 90 -7.63 27.38 -17.02
C GLY A 90 -6.26 27.03 -16.41
N LEU A 91 -6.24 26.13 -15.42
CA LEU A 91 -5.03 25.67 -14.75
C LEU A 91 -4.57 24.33 -15.35
N SER A 92 -4.13 24.35 -16.61
CA SER A 92 -3.71 23.13 -17.34
C SER A 92 -2.70 22.27 -16.58
N PRO A 93 -1.65 22.83 -15.93
CA PRO A 93 -0.70 22.01 -15.17
C PRO A 93 -1.36 21.21 -14.04
N LEU A 94 -2.36 21.79 -13.37
CA LEU A 94 -3.10 21.10 -12.31
C LEU A 94 -4.06 20.05 -12.90
N ALA A 95 -4.77 20.38 -13.98
CA ALA A 95 -5.65 19.44 -14.66
C ALA A 95 -4.90 18.20 -15.16
N ASP A 96 -3.72 18.39 -15.75
CA ASP A 96 -2.85 17.30 -16.23
C ASP A 96 -2.38 16.40 -15.08
N LEU A 97 -1.97 16.99 -13.96
CA LEU A 97 -1.59 16.22 -12.76
C LEU A 97 -2.77 15.41 -12.20
N LEU A 98 -3.96 16.00 -12.14
CA LEU A 98 -5.16 15.34 -11.63
C LEU A 98 -5.65 14.23 -12.57
N SER A 99 -5.43 14.36 -13.89
CA SER A 99 -5.73 13.29 -14.86
C SER A 99 -4.89 12.03 -14.62
N GLN A 100 -3.71 12.20 -14.00
CA GLN A 100 -2.80 11.12 -13.64
C GLN A 100 -3.05 10.65 -12.20
N GLU A 101 -4.31 10.39 -11.84
CA GLU A 101 -4.74 10.00 -10.48
C GLU A 101 -3.90 8.87 -9.87
N HIS A 102 -3.44 7.92 -10.69
CA HIS A 102 -2.63 6.77 -10.27
C HIS A 102 -1.22 7.14 -9.77
N LEU A 103 -0.71 8.31 -10.13
CA LEU A 103 0.56 8.84 -9.60
C LEU A 103 0.37 9.60 -8.29
N LEU A 104 -0.81 10.18 -8.08
CA LEU A 104 -1.17 10.91 -6.85
C LEU A 104 -1.64 9.95 -5.75
N LYS A 105 -2.29 8.85 -6.13
CA LYS A 105 -2.67 7.79 -5.18
C LYS A 105 -1.39 7.12 -4.67
N PRO A 106 -1.20 7.02 -3.34
CA PRO A 106 -0.07 6.28 -2.81
C PRO A 106 -0.15 4.84 -3.32
N ARG A 107 0.95 4.34 -3.90
CA ARG A 107 1.03 2.93 -4.30
C ARG A 107 0.68 2.06 -3.10
N LEU A 108 -0.41 1.34 -3.25
CA LEU A 108 -0.88 0.34 -2.29
C LEU A 108 0.16 -0.75 -2.22
N GLU A 109 0.54 -1.11 -1.00
CA GLU A 109 1.49 -2.18 -0.78
C GLU A 109 0.74 -3.52 -0.89
N ILE A 110 1.16 -4.34 -1.85
CA ILE A 110 0.55 -5.63 -2.15
C ILE A 110 1.51 -6.74 -1.72
N LEU A 111 0.94 -7.78 -1.11
CA LEU A 111 1.67 -8.99 -0.73
C LEU A 111 0.89 -10.22 -1.21
N GLU A 112 1.54 -11.14 -1.89
CA GLU A 112 0.97 -12.43 -2.31
C GLU A 112 1.60 -13.56 -1.51
N VAL A 113 0.78 -14.39 -0.88
CA VAL A 113 1.20 -15.67 -0.29
C VAL A 113 0.72 -16.78 -1.20
N ARG A 114 1.65 -17.58 -1.72
CA ARG A 114 1.36 -18.81 -2.46
C ARG A 114 1.62 -20.00 -1.56
N PHE A 115 0.64 -20.88 -1.50
CA PHE A 115 0.63 -22.08 -0.69
C PHE A 115 0.34 -23.28 -1.58
N SER A 116 1.11 -24.36 -1.41
CA SER A 116 0.83 -25.65 -2.02
C SER A 116 1.13 -26.76 -1.03
N LEU A 117 0.26 -27.75 -0.98
CA LEU A 117 0.44 -28.95 -0.17
C LEU A 117 0.64 -30.15 -1.11
N GLN A 118 1.83 -30.75 -1.03
CA GLN A 118 2.19 -31.95 -1.78
C GLN A 118 2.52 -33.05 -0.77
N GLU A 119 1.70 -34.09 -0.73
CA GLU A 119 1.83 -35.19 0.23
C GLU A 119 1.90 -34.70 1.70
N MET A 120 3.04 -34.85 2.34
CA MET A 120 3.31 -34.41 3.72
C MET A 120 4.16 -33.14 3.79
N GLN A 121 4.33 -32.43 2.67
CA GLN A 121 5.11 -31.19 2.57
C GLN A 121 4.23 -30.03 2.14
N ALA A 122 4.43 -28.89 2.78
CA ALA A 122 3.82 -27.63 2.41
C ALA A 122 4.89 -26.63 1.98
N PHE A 123 4.63 -26.00 0.84
CA PHE A 123 5.48 -24.99 0.23
C PHE A 123 4.83 -23.62 0.32
N PHE A 124 5.63 -22.65 0.74
CA PHE A 124 5.23 -21.25 0.88
C PHE A 124 6.15 -20.39 0.04
N ARG A 125 5.56 -19.52 -0.78
CA ARG A 125 6.28 -18.46 -1.49
C ARG A 125 5.57 -17.15 -1.26
N ILE A 126 6.29 -16.16 -0.75
CA ILE A 126 5.73 -14.85 -0.42
C ILE A 126 6.38 -13.80 -1.29
N PHE A 127 5.56 -13.06 -2.03
CA PHE A 127 5.99 -11.93 -2.83
C PHE A 127 5.44 -10.63 -2.26
N GLY A 128 6.25 -9.57 -2.23
CA GLY A 128 5.79 -8.27 -1.76
C GLY A 128 6.24 -7.13 -2.68
N SER A 129 5.36 -6.15 -2.88
CA SER A 129 5.71 -4.92 -3.62
C SER A 129 6.69 -4.03 -2.84
N CYS A 130 6.87 -4.25 -1.54
CA CYS A 130 7.80 -3.54 -0.66
C CYS A 130 8.82 -4.52 -0.05
N SER A 131 10.11 -4.31 -0.31
CA SER A 131 11.17 -5.20 0.15
C SER A 131 11.34 -5.20 1.66
N THR A 132 11.20 -4.05 2.32
CA THR A 132 11.32 -3.93 3.78
C THR A 132 10.26 -4.75 4.52
N THR A 133 9.05 -4.83 3.97
CA THR A 133 8.00 -5.72 4.52
C THR A 133 8.37 -7.19 4.37
N VAL A 134 8.89 -7.58 3.21
CA VAL A 134 9.35 -8.96 3.00
C VAL A 134 10.51 -9.26 3.94
N GLU A 135 11.43 -8.33 4.16
CA GLU A 135 12.55 -8.49 5.08
C GLU A 135 12.10 -8.62 6.54
N THR A 136 11.21 -7.76 7.02
CA THR A 136 10.66 -7.82 8.38
C THR A 136 9.86 -9.09 8.63
N LEU A 137 9.07 -9.56 7.65
CA LEU A 137 8.38 -10.84 7.75
C LEU A 137 9.35 -12.02 7.78
N ALA A 138 10.45 -11.97 7.00
CA ALA A 138 11.48 -13.00 7.00
C ALA A 138 12.20 -13.12 8.35
N GLU A 139 12.36 -12.01 9.09
CA GLU A 139 12.93 -12.01 10.44
C GLU A 139 12.00 -12.63 11.50
N GLN A 140 10.70 -12.66 11.22
CA GLN A 140 9.69 -13.27 12.10
C GLN A 140 9.55 -14.78 11.88
N ILE A 141 9.89 -15.27 10.69
CA ILE A 141 9.73 -16.69 10.32
C ILE A 141 11.06 -17.43 10.53
N THR A 142 11.01 -18.55 11.25
CA THR A 142 12.17 -19.44 11.39
C THR A 142 11.77 -20.87 11.06
N VAL A 143 12.50 -21.48 10.13
CA VAL A 143 12.38 -22.90 9.79
C VAL A 143 13.38 -23.67 10.63
N PHE A 144 12.98 -24.83 11.12
CA PHE A 144 13.81 -25.72 11.93
C PHE A 144 13.81 -27.11 11.32
N ALA A 145 14.99 -27.73 11.17
CA ALA A 145 15.11 -29.13 10.83
C ALA A 145 15.29 -30.01 12.06
N GLY A 146 14.53 -31.10 12.13
CA GLY A 146 14.69 -32.16 13.11
C GLY A 146 14.92 -33.50 12.42
N GLN A 147 15.92 -34.26 12.90
CA GLN A 147 16.08 -35.67 12.55
C GLN A 147 15.48 -36.52 13.67
N GLN A 148 14.48 -37.34 13.36
CA GLN A 148 14.13 -38.47 14.23
C GLN A 148 14.98 -39.66 13.80
N SER A 149 15.93 -40.09 14.65
CA SER A 149 16.58 -41.39 14.45
C SER A 149 15.55 -42.49 14.69
N GLY A 150 15.45 -43.45 13.77
CA GLY A 150 14.69 -44.68 13.99
C GLY A 150 15.01 -45.26 15.37
N GLN A 151 13.98 -45.70 16.09
CA GLN A 151 14.08 -46.27 17.43
C GLN A 151 15.16 -47.35 17.48
N SER A 152 16.28 -47.09 18.16
CA SER A 152 17.09 -48.16 18.73
C SER A 152 16.39 -48.59 20.01
N TRP A 153 15.95 -49.84 20.09
CA TRP A 153 15.15 -50.41 21.20
C TRP A 153 15.87 -50.45 22.57
N ASN A 154 17.02 -49.78 22.74
CA ASN A 154 17.91 -49.95 23.89
C ASN A 154 18.15 -48.67 24.73
N SER A 155 17.33 -47.62 24.63
CA SER A 155 17.45 -46.45 25.53
C SER A 155 16.10 -45.96 26.07
N PRO A 156 15.89 -45.81 27.39
CA PRO A 156 14.62 -45.36 27.97
C PRO A 156 14.32 -43.87 27.79
N PHE A 157 15.25 -43.11 27.22
CA PHE A 157 15.11 -41.66 27.00
C PHE A 157 15.28 -41.37 25.51
N PRO A 158 14.26 -40.83 24.81
CA PRO A 158 14.45 -40.34 23.46
C PRO A 158 15.43 -39.16 23.52
N SER A 159 16.62 -39.32 22.95
CA SER A 159 17.54 -38.21 22.74
C SER A 159 16.94 -37.28 21.69
N GLN A 160 16.18 -36.27 22.14
CA GLN A 160 15.70 -35.22 21.26
C GLN A 160 16.93 -34.43 20.76
N LYS A 161 17.42 -34.77 19.56
CA LYS A 161 18.42 -33.95 18.88
C LYS A 161 17.89 -32.51 18.81
N PRO A 162 18.71 -31.50 19.17
CA PRO A 162 18.28 -30.10 19.10
C PRO A 162 17.93 -29.75 17.66
N LEU A 163 16.79 -29.08 17.48
CA LEU A 163 16.35 -28.61 16.18
C LEU A 163 17.28 -27.50 15.69
N LEU A 164 17.82 -27.64 14.48
CA LEU A 164 18.72 -26.67 13.88
C LEU A 164 17.93 -25.67 13.03
N PRO A 165 18.15 -24.35 13.18
CA PRO A 165 17.52 -23.36 12.31
C PRO A 165 18.05 -23.49 10.88
N LEU A 166 17.15 -23.40 9.90
CA LEU A 166 17.47 -23.34 8.48
C LEU A 166 17.21 -21.92 7.97
N PRO A 167 18.09 -21.38 7.11
CA PRO A 167 17.83 -20.11 6.44
C PRO A 167 16.63 -20.24 5.50
N LEU A 168 15.83 -19.18 5.40
CA LEU A 168 14.81 -19.06 4.36
C LEU A 168 15.49 -18.88 3.01
N GLU A 169 14.91 -19.44 1.95
CA GLU A 169 15.38 -19.19 0.59
C GLU A 169 14.89 -17.81 0.14
N ARG A 170 15.80 -16.98 -0.38
CA ARG A 170 15.45 -15.64 -0.90
C ARG A 170 15.84 -15.52 -2.36
N PRO A 171 14.92 -15.82 -3.31
CA PRO A 171 15.16 -15.59 -4.72
C PRO A 171 15.41 -14.11 -5.06
N SER A 172 14.83 -13.17 -4.29
CA SER A 172 15.06 -11.73 -4.42
C SER A 172 14.74 -10.97 -3.13
N HIS A 173 14.98 -9.65 -3.08
CA HIS A 173 14.54 -8.80 -1.96
C HIS A 173 13.01 -8.70 -1.81
N HIS A 174 12.27 -9.08 -2.85
CA HIS A 174 10.80 -9.04 -2.89
C HIS A 174 10.16 -10.43 -2.81
N ASP A 175 10.97 -11.48 -2.61
CA ASP A 175 10.53 -12.87 -2.72
C ASP A 175 11.23 -13.73 -1.66
N MET A 176 10.45 -14.48 -0.89
CA MET A 176 10.97 -15.49 0.01
C MET A 176 10.22 -16.81 -0.16
N VAL A 177 10.94 -17.91 0.07
CA VAL A 177 10.42 -19.26 -0.02
C VAL A 177 10.81 -20.03 1.23
N PHE A 178 9.86 -20.81 1.74
CA PHE A 178 10.13 -21.79 2.79
C PHE A 178 9.18 -22.97 2.71
N GLN A 179 9.52 -24.02 3.44
CA GLN A 179 8.79 -25.28 3.44
C GLN A 179 8.70 -25.87 4.84
N CYS A 180 7.61 -26.59 5.09
CA CYS A 180 7.39 -27.34 6.33
C CYS A 180 6.77 -28.70 6.03
N GLY A 181 6.82 -29.61 7.00
CA GLY A 181 6.34 -30.98 6.85
C GLY A 181 7.46 -32.00 6.94
N THR A 182 7.22 -33.20 6.41
CA THR A 182 8.18 -34.32 6.50
C THR A 182 8.72 -34.71 5.13
N ASP A 183 10.04 -34.86 5.04
CA ASP A 183 10.74 -35.31 3.84
C ASP A 183 11.07 -36.81 3.94
N TYR A 184 10.65 -37.56 2.92
CA TYR A 184 10.95 -38.97 2.76
C TYR A 184 12.12 -39.11 1.78
N SER A 185 13.34 -38.78 2.22
CA SER A 185 14.53 -39.09 1.43
C SER A 185 14.75 -40.60 1.39
N ALA A 186 15.14 -41.14 0.23
CA ALA A 186 15.28 -42.57 -0.10
C ALA A 186 16.43 -43.32 0.65
N GLY A 187 16.54 -43.13 1.96
CA GLY A 187 17.48 -43.82 2.83
C GLY A 187 17.20 -43.47 4.29
N ASP A 188 16.30 -44.22 4.94
CA ASP A 188 16.10 -44.42 6.40
C ASP A 188 16.15 -43.22 7.37
N GLN A 189 16.18 -41.98 6.89
CA GLN A 189 16.34 -40.79 7.70
C GLN A 189 15.18 -39.82 7.44
N PHE A 190 14.31 -39.69 8.43
CA PHE A 190 13.21 -38.72 8.43
C PHE A 190 13.75 -37.32 8.75
N VAL A 191 13.52 -36.36 7.85
CA VAL A 191 13.80 -34.95 8.12
C VAL A 191 12.47 -34.20 8.22
N ALA A 192 12.13 -33.81 9.44
CA ALA A 192 10.95 -33.00 9.72
C ALA A 192 11.34 -31.51 9.74
N ARG A 193 10.63 -30.68 8.97
CA ARG A 193 10.78 -29.23 8.92
C ARG A 193 9.64 -28.56 9.69
N TYR A 194 9.96 -27.88 10.78
CA TYR A 194 9.02 -27.12 11.60
C TYR A 194 9.16 -25.62 11.31
N VAL A 195 8.08 -24.86 11.43
CA VAL A 195 8.06 -23.41 11.25
C VAL A 195 7.55 -22.75 12.52
N SER A 196 8.20 -21.66 12.93
CA SER A 196 7.73 -20.75 13.97
C SER A 196 7.57 -19.36 13.35
N ILE A 197 6.49 -18.65 13.69
CA ILE A 197 6.20 -17.30 13.19
C ILE A 197 5.96 -16.39 14.39
N LYS A 198 6.93 -15.51 14.68
CA LYS A 198 6.81 -14.56 15.80
C LYS A 198 5.59 -13.65 15.64
N PRO A 199 4.93 -13.25 16.74
CA PRO A 199 5.30 -13.48 18.15
C PRO A 199 4.94 -14.89 18.67
N ASP A 200 4.31 -15.73 17.85
CA ASP A 200 3.98 -17.11 18.22
C ASP A 200 5.21 -18.03 18.10
N ASN A 201 5.67 -18.51 19.25
CA ASN A 201 6.85 -19.37 19.34
C ASN A 201 6.52 -20.87 19.17
N ARG A 202 5.28 -21.21 18.79
CA ARG A 202 4.91 -22.60 18.48
C ARG A 202 5.65 -23.07 17.23
N LYS A 203 6.24 -24.26 17.32
CA LYS A 203 6.89 -24.96 16.20
C LYS A 203 5.86 -25.85 15.53
N LEU A 204 5.35 -25.39 14.39
CA LEU A 204 4.29 -26.04 13.63
C LEU A 204 4.91 -26.88 12.50
N ILE A 205 4.40 -28.09 12.31
CA ILE A 205 4.79 -28.99 11.20
C ILE A 205 3.69 -29.11 10.13
N ASN A 206 2.43 -28.92 10.53
CA ASN A 206 1.30 -29.01 9.62
C ASN A 206 1.18 -27.72 8.80
N GLY A 207 1.24 -27.84 7.47
CA GLY A 207 1.18 -26.71 6.55
C GLY A 207 -0.06 -25.84 6.68
N THR A 208 -1.25 -26.42 6.90
CA THR A 208 -2.48 -25.67 7.07
C THR A 208 -2.46 -24.81 8.34
N ASN A 209 -1.87 -25.32 9.43
CA ASN A 209 -1.70 -24.54 10.66
C ASN A 209 -0.70 -23.38 10.48
N VAL A 210 0.39 -23.62 9.75
CA VAL A 210 1.38 -22.58 9.40
C VAL A 210 0.74 -21.51 8.53
N LEU A 211 -0.04 -21.90 7.51
CA LEU A 211 -0.79 -20.98 6.67
C LEU A 211 -1.75 -20.14 7.52
N GLY A 212 -2.58 -20.76 8.36
CA GLY A 212 -3.52 -20.04 9.22
C GLY A 212 -2.84 -19.00 10.11
N LEU A 213 -1.72 -19.37 10.75
CA LEU A 213 -0.93 -18.45 11.58
C LEU A 213 -0.31 -17.31 10.75
N LEU A 214 0.20 -17.61 9.55
CA LEU A 214 0.77 -16.61 8.65
C LEU A 214 -0.29 -15.59 8.21
N LEU A 215 -1.47 -16.05 7.77
CA LEU A 215 -2.55 -15.16 7.34
C LEU A 215 -3.02 -14.30 8.53
N ASP A 216 -3.18 -14.87 9.72
CA ASP A 216 -3.53 -14.11 10.95
C ASP A 216 -2.46 -13.07 11.31
N THR A 217 -1.17 -13.40 11.16
CA THR A 217 -0.06 -12.46 11.37
C THR A 217 -0.13 -11.28 10.41
N LEU A 218 -0.40 -11.54 9.12
CA LEU A 218 -0.56 -10.47 8.12
C LEU A 218 -1.76 -9.58 8.41
N LEU A 219 -2.90 -10.16 8.79
CA LEU A 219 -4.10 -9.39 9.15
C LEU A 219 -3.84 -8.49 10.37
N LYS A 220 -3.10 -8.98 11.37
CA LYS A 220 -2.67 -8.19 12.54
C LYS A 220 -1.68 -7.09 12.20
N ASP A 221 -0.84 -7.29 11.19
CA ASP A 221 0.10 -6.29 10.67
C ASP A 221 -0.59 -5.20 9.79
N GLY A 222 -1.92 -5.22 9.71
CA GLY A 222 -2.70 -4.21 9.00
C GLY A 222 -2.88 -4.48 7.50
N PHE A 223 -2.61 -5.71 7.06
CA PHE A 223 -3.04 -6.17 5.75
C PHE A 223 -4.52 -6.55 5.76
N ARG A 224 -5.15 -6.38 4.60
CA ARG A 224 -6.49 -6.89 4.30
C ARG A 224 -6.37 -7.89 3.17
N LEU A 225 -7.00 -9.07 3.33
CA LEU A 225 -7.13 -10.04 2.26
C LEU A 225 -8.07 -9.49 1.18
N ILE A 226 -7.59 -9.39 -0.06
CA ILE A 226 -8.36 -8.84 -1.20
C ILE A 226 -8.78 -9.92 -2.20
N SER A 227 -8.07 -11.04 -2.27
CA SER A 227 -8.39 -12.13 -3.20
C SER A 227 -7.81 -13.47 -2.73
N THR A 228 -8.53 -14.53 -3.03
CA THR A 228 -8.06 -15.92 -2.93
C THR A 228 -8.36 -16.62 -4.24
N ARG A 229 -7.33 -17.19 -4.88
CA ARG A 229 -7.48 -17.86 -6.19
C ARG A 229 -6.60 -19.11 -6.27
N THR A 230 -7.05 -20.11 -7.01
CA THR A 230 -6.21 -21.25 -7.39
C THR A 230 -5.40 -20.89 -8.63
N VAL A 231 -4.07 -20.90 -8.53
CA VAL A 231 -3.15 -20.53 -9.62
C VAL A 231 -2.91 -21.71 -10.56
N SER A 232 -2.82 -22.91 -10.00
CA SER A 232 -2.68 -24.16 -10.78
C SER A 232 -3.53 -25.23 -10.12
N SER A 233 -4.49 -25.78 -10.87
CA SER A 233 -5.33 -26.87 -10.39
C SER A 233 -4.58 -28.21 -10.35
N GLU A 234 -3.57 -28.37 -11.20
CA GLU A 234 -2.72 -29.57 -11.27
C GLU A 234 -1.77 -29.62 -10.07
N GLU A 235 -1.12 -28.51 -9.75
CA GLU A 235 -0.16 -28.38 -8.63
C GLU A 235 -0.82 -27.95 -7.31
N LYS A 236 -2.15 -27.77 -7.32
CA LYS A 236 -2.98 -27.31 -6.18
C LYS A 236 -2.38 -26.08 -5.48
N ILE A 237 -1.94 -25.10 -6.26
CA ILE A 237 -1.35 -23.86 -5.72
C ILE A 237 -2.48 -22.88 -5.44
N GLU A 238 -2.63 -22.50 -4.19
CA GLU A 238 -3.50 -21.42 -3.74
C GLU A 238 -2.71 -20.12 -3.59
N CYS A 239 -3.30 -19.01 -4.01
CA CYS A 239 -2.73 -17.68 -3.88
C CYS A 239 -3.67 -16.78 -3.09
N TYR A 240 -3.13 -16.15 -2.07
CA TYR A 240 -3.78 -15.20 -1.18
C TYR A 240 -3.13 -13.84 -1.40
N SER A 241 -3.90 -12.89 -1.95
CA SER A 241 -3.42 -11.53 -2.21
C SER A 241 -3.91 -10.59 -1.12
N PHE A 242 -2.99 -9.79 -0.60
CA PHE A 242 -3.19 -8.86 0.50
C PHE A 242 -2.84 -7.43 0.07
N GLU A 243 -3.52 -6.48 0.69
CA GLU A 243 -3.31 -5.05 0.52
C GLU A 243 -3.11 -4.38 1.88
N ARG A 244 -2.08 -3.54 2.04
CA ARG A 244 -1.85 -2.81 3.28
C ARG A 244 -2.78 -1.61 3.39
N MET A 245 -3.61 -1.59 4.42
CA MET A 245 -4.64 -0.56 4.62
C MET A 245 -4.08 0.76 5.17
N LYS A 246 -2.98 0.70 5.94
CA LYS A 246 -2.29 1.87 6.50
C LYS A 246 -0.79 1.57 6.55
N ARG A 247 0.04 2.46 6.02
CA ARG A 247 1.48 2.41 6.32
C ARG A 247 1.64 2.65 7.83
N PRO A 248 2.47 1.87 8.54
CA PRO A 248 2.77 2.18 9.94
C PRO A 248 3.27 3.62 10.02
N ALA A 249 2.70 4.39 10.95
CA ALA A 249 3.15 5.76 11.22
C ALA A 249 4.59 5.70 11.76
N GLY A 250 5.58 5.85 10.88
CA GLY A 250 6.97 5.74 11.31
C GLY A 250 8.07 5.70 10.24
N LEU A 251 7.76 5.87 8.95
CA LEU A 251 8.79 6.03 7.91
C LEU A 251 8.49 7.28 7.10
N THR A 252 8.85 8.42 7.70
CA THR A 252 9.22 9.63 6.96
C THR A 252 10.44 9.30 6.11
N VAL A 253 10.31 9.49 4.79
CA VAL A 253 11.45 9.58 3.86
C VAL A 253 12.23 10.85 4.14
#